data_AF-A0A8I6AM75-F1
#
_entry.id   AF-A0A8I6AM75-F1
#
_cell.length_a   1.000
_cell.length_b   1.000
_cell.length_c   1.000
_cell.angle_alpha   90.00
_cell.angle_beta   90.00
_cell.angle_gamma   90.00
#
_symmetry.space_group_name_H-M   'P 1'
#
loop_
_entity.id
_entity.type
_entity.pdbx_description
1 polymer ?
#
loop_
_entity_poly.entity_id
_entity_poly.type
_entity_poly.pdbx_seq_one_letter_code
_entity_poly.pdbx_strand_id
1 'polypeptide(L)'
;MYPNPLIYCTCWDPWNLGPRKLIKTPHPLPKASIRKPIFPAPISREPNYLLSQPAKSTAFPRDKAQSRKLEESNKAPSEVIEVSPGYKLVRNREQISVTLGDEMFSRKKHLESGILSKVKISRSDIISDLEEQISELSAIIEQMNRDHQSAQKLLSNEMDLRCADMKQKFETESRELKQTHKEQLEKLENSYKETLKVEKAAAQEKLDEMGKEYKYLKNMFHMYQDSIYDEMEDKWSRRKAEWEKDEKMEREKILLQQKHRITKKFELESEEEKRKMNESFSTVMENFTREKEELIRQHNEDILQMQELRKAKEVSIPIRLCESSIFKAIHPWGNEMNFTQTSKI
;
A
#
# COMPACT_ATOMS: atom_id res chain seq x y z
N MET A 1 28.94 40.53 -14.59
CA MET A 1 28.50 40.86 -15.96
C MET A 1 27.45 39.85 -16.38
N TYR A 2 26.27 40.38 -16.71
CA TYR A 2 25.18 39.81 -17.51
C TYR A 2 24.76 38.34 -17.36
N PRO A 3 23.54 38.08 -16.85
CA PRO A 3 22.78 36.88 -17.16
C PRO A 3 22.15 37.02 -18.55
N ASN A 4 22.06 35.95 -19.35
CA ASN A 4 21.33 35.98 -20.62
C ASN A 4 20.61 34.63 -20.89
N PRO A 5 19.45 34.63 -21.57
CA PRO A 5 18.20 34.24 -20.95
C PRO A 5 17.34 33.46 -21.96
N LEU A 6 17.44 32.14 -22.05
CA LEU A 6 16.55 31.40 -22.95
C LEU A 6 15.33 30.90 -22.19
N ILE A 7 14.44 31.88 -22.05
CA ILE A 7 13.00 31.85 -21.91
C ILE A 7 12.41 30.52 -22.42
N TYR A 8 11.81 29.77 -21.49
CA TYR A 8 10.83 28.74 -21.76
C TYR A 8 9.68 29.33 -22.61
N CYS A 9 9.47 28.85 -23.84
CA CYS A 9 8.20 29.04 -24.55
C CYS A 9 7.19 28.05 -23.99
N THR A 10 6.23 28.54 -23.23
CA THR A 10 5.04 27.80 -22.76
C THR A 10 3.99 27.62 -23.86
N CYS A 11 4.43 27.44 -25.11
CA CYS A 11 3.57 27.49 -26.29
C CYS A 11 3.81 26.35 -27.28
N TRP A 12 4.73 25.41 -27.02
CA TRP A 12 4.94 24.28 -27.91
C TRP A 12 4.26 23.02 -27.36
N ASP A 13 3.06 22.75 -27.86
CA ASP A 13 2.32 21.50 -27.64
C ASP A 13 2.51 20.60 -28.88
N PRO A 14 3.21 19.46 -28.78
CA PRO A 14 3.37 18.53 -29.90
C PRO A 14 2.09 17.78 -30.27
N TRP A 15 0.99 17.96 -29.53
CA TRP A 15 -0.22 17.12 -29.64
C TRP A 15 -1.55 17.88 -29.83
N ASN A 16 -1.54 19.17 -30.20
CA ASN A 16 -2.73 19.93 -30.63
C ASN A 16 -3.97 19.75 -29.72
N LEU A 17 -3.83 19.88 -28.40
CA LEU A 17 -4.97 19.95 -27.49
C LEU A 17 -5.09 21.37 -26.94
N GLY A 18 -5.92 22.18 -27.59
CA GLY A 18 -6.19 23.58 -27.22
C GLY A 18 -6.60 23.77 -25.74
N PRO A 19 -6.55 25.02 -25.23
CA PRO A 19 -6.61 25.29 -23.80
C PRO A 19 -7.95 24.91 -23.18
N ARG A 20 -7.90 23.98 -22.22
CA ARG A 20 -9.04 23.59 -21.37
C ARG A 20 -9.39 24.72 -20.41
N LYS A 21 -10.60 25.27 -20.53
CA LYS A 21 -11.15 26.19 -19.53
C LYS A 21 -11.40 25.43 -18.22
N LEU A 22 -10.84 25.96 -17.13
CA LEU A 22 -11.20 25.63 -15.77
C LEU A 22 -12.68 25.98 -15.56
N ILE A 23 -13.52 24.96 -15.34
CA ILE A 23 -14.89 25.15 -14.86
C ILE A 23 -15.01 24.44 -13.52
N LYS A 24 -15.35 25.26 -12.53
CA LYS A 24 -15.65 24.95 -11.13
C LYS A 24 -16.67 23.81 -11.00
N THR A 25 -16.40 22.87 -10.11
CA THR A 25 -17.42 21.98 -9.53
C THR A 25 -18.22 22.72 -8.46
N PRO A 26 -19.53 22.46 -8.39
CA PRO A 26 -20.14 22.06 -7.13
C PRO A 26 -20.87 20.71 -7.25
N HIS A 27 -20.72 19.88 -6.22
CA HIS A 27 -21.39 18.60 -5.96
C HIS A 27 -22.95 18.67 -6.04
N PRO A 28 -23.72 17.54 -6.10
CA PRO A 28 -23.47 16.24 -5.43
C PRO A 28 -23.85 14.92 -6.16
N LEU A 29 -23.44 13.79 -5.57
CA LEU A 29 -23.86 12.39 -5.83
C LEU A 29 -25.40 12.21 -5.70
N PRO A 30 -26.07 11.19 -6.31
CA PRO A 30 -25.86 9.79 -5.90
C PRO A 30 -26.18 8.63 -6.90
N LYS A 31 -25.72 7.43 -6.50
CA LYS A 31 -26.23 6.04 -6.73
C LYS A 31 -25.72 5.18 -7.90
N ALA A 32 -25.41 3.94 -7.50
CA ALA A 32 -24.77 2.83 -8.18
C ALA A 32 -25.50 2.25 -9.40
N SER A 33 -24.72 1.71 -10.35
CA SER A 33 -25.09 0.49 -11.08
C SER A 33 -23.85 -0.18 -11.69
N ILE A 34 -23.82 -1.50 -11.54
CA ILE A 34 -22.80 -2.46 -11.95
C ILE A 34 -22.92 -2.74 -13.45
N ARG A 35 -21.82 -2.68 -14.22
CA ARG A 35 -21.51 -3.62 -15.33
C ARG A 35 -20.12 -3.41 -15.99
N LYS A 36 -19.35 -4.51 -15.98
CA LYS A 36 -18.17 -4.99 -16.75
C LYS A 36 -17.44 -4.06 -17.75
N PRO A 37 -16.09 -4.05 -17.76
CA PRO A 37 -15.31 -3.42 -18.83
C PRO A 37 -15.20 -4.31 -20.07
N ILE A 38 -15.47 -3.72 -21.24
CA ILE A 38 -15.24 -4.28 -22.57
C ILE A 38 -13.81 -3.88 -22.99
N PHE A 39 -12.97 -4.88 -23.29
CA PHE A 39 -11.66 -4.66 -23.90
C PHE A 39 -11.82 -4.26 -25.38
N PRO A 40 -11.07 -3.27 -25.91
CA PRO A 40 -10.89 -3.11 -27.33
C PRO A 40 -9.71 -3.94 -27.85
N ALA A 41 -9.90 -4.58 -29.00
CA ALA A 41 -8.95 -5.39 -29.74
C ALA A 41 -7.76 -4.56 -30.34
N PRO A 42 -6.62 -5.19 -30.66
CA PRO A 42 -5.41 -4.47 -31.03
C PRO A 42 -5.42 -4.05 -32.51
N ILE A 43 -5.00 -2.81 -32.74
CA ILE A 43 -4.80 -2.21 -34.06
C ILE A 43 -3.44 -2.67 -34.60
N SER A 44 -3.48 -3.42 -35.70
CA SER A 44 -2.34 -3.71 -36.56
C SER A 44 -1.75 -2.42 -37.13
N ARG A 45 -0.44 -2.19 -36.93
CA ARG A 45 0.33 -1.17 -37.64
C ARG A 45 1.67 -1.76 -38.08
N GLU A 46 1.76 -2.03 -39.36
CA GLU A 46 2.99 -2.30 -40.09
C GLU A 46 3.26 -1.08 -41.00
N PRO A 47 4.41 -0.39 -40.88
CA PRO A 47 4.86 0.54 -41.90
C PRO A 47 6.01 -0.09 -42.72
N ASN A 48 5.67 -0.57 -43.92
CA ASN A 48 6.62 -0.82 -44.99
C ASN A 48 7.08 0.52 -45.58
N TYR A 49 8.37 0.86 -45.44
CA TYR A 49 9.03 1.89 -46.24
C TYR A 49 10.09 1.22 -47.13
N LEU A 50 9.72 0.94 -48.38
CA LEU A 50 10.66 0.71 -49.47
C LEU A 50 10.50 1.84 -50.49
N LEU A 51 11.42 2.80 -50.43
CA LEU A 51 11.59 3.84 -51.44
C LEU A 51 12.44 3.27 -52.58
N SER A 52 11.79 2.89 -53.68
CA SER A 52 12.47 2.58 -54.95
C SER A 52 12.41 3.82 -55.85
N GLN A 53 13.56 4.36 -56.23
CA GLN A 53 13.69 5.32 -57.33
C GLN A 53 13.92 4.57 -58.65
N PRO A 54 13.40 5.09 -59.78
CA PRO A 54 14.02 4.85 -61.07
C PRO A 54 14.57 6.14 -61.68
N ALA A 55 15.64 5.93 -62.44
CA ALA A 55 16.48 6.93 -63.07
C ALA A 55 16.01 7.33 -64.49
N LYS A 56 16.51 8.51 -64.91
CA LYS A 56 16.75 9.02 -66.28
C LYS A 56 15.54 9.43 -67.16
N SER A 57 15.57 10.69 -67.59
CA SER A 57 15.23 11.07 -68.97
C SER A 57 15.82 12.44 -69.31
N THR A 58 16.71 12.44 -70.30
CA THR A 58 17.31 13.57 -71.00
C THR A 58 16.29 14.30 -71.87
N ALA A 59 16.23 15.63 -71.82
CA ALA A 59 15.76 16.46 -72.93
C ALA A 59 16.24 17.93 -72.76
N PHE A 60 16.97 18.42 -73.76
CA PHE A 60 17.27 19.84 -74.01
C PHE A 60 15.97 20.64 -74.26
N PRO A 61 16.01 21.98 -74.10
CA PRO A 61 16.01 22.80 -75.31
C PRO A 61 16.96 24.02 -75.27
N ARG A 62 17.34 24.39 -76.49
CA ARG A 62 18.22 25.47 -76.96
C ARG A 62 17.69 26.89 -76.72
N ASP A 63 18.68 27.78 -76.57
CA ASP A 63 18.84 29.13 -77.10
C ASP A 63 17.75 30.19 -76.87
N LYS A 64 18.09 31.22 -76.07
CA LYS A 64 18.00 32.62 -76.50
C LYS A 64 19.18 33.43 -75.96
N ALA A 65 19.98 33.94 -76.89
CA ALA A 65 20.97 34.98 -76.68
C ALA A 65 20.29 36.30 -76.33
N GLN A 66 20.85 37.03 -75.37
CA GLN A 66 20.72 38.48 -75.33
C GLN A 66 22.05 39.11 -74.90
N SER A 67 22.70 39.71 -75.90
CA SER A 67 23.80 40.64 -75.78
C SER A 67 23.39 41.83 -74.91
N ARG A 68 24.18 42.14 -73.87
CA ARG A 68 24.23 43.49 -73.29
C ARG A 68 25.66 43.83 -72.91
N LYS A 69 26.25 44.67 -73.75
CA LYS A 69 27.48 45.43 -73.50
C LYS A 69 27.16 46.47 -72.41
N LEU A 70 27.91 46.50 -71.31
CA LEU A 70 28.15 47.71 -70.53
C LEU A 70 29.53 47.60 -69.87
N GLU A 71 30.34 48.63 -70.14
CA GLU A 71 31.70 48.88 -69.71
C GLU A 71 31.93 48.89 -68.19
N GLU A 72 33.20 48.61 -67.84
CA GLU A 72 34.03 49.23 -66.79
C GLU A 72 33.44 49.41 -65.38
N SER A 73 34.08 49.05 -64.29
CA SER A 73 35.50 48.93 -63.95
C SER A 73 35.51 48.39 -62.53
N ASN A 74 36.36 47.40 -62.23
CA ASN A 74 36.95 47.24 -60.89
C ASN A 74 38.24 46.40 -61.03
N LYS A 75 39.35 47.12 -61.02
CA LYS A 75 40.71 46.66 -61.24
C LYS A 75 41.20 45.87 -60.02
N ALA A 76 41.08 44.55 -60.05
CA ALA A 76 41.88 43.67 -59.18
C ALA A 76 43.24 43.39 -59.86
N PRO A 77 44.33 43.17 -59.10
CA PRO A 77 45.65 42.97 -59.68
C PRO A 77 45.69 41.60 -60.38
N SER A 78 45.72 41.60 -61.71
CA SER A 78 45.97 40.41 -62.52
C SER A 78 47.40 39.94 -62.29
N GLU A 79 47.58 38.74 -61.74
CA GLU A 79 48.90 38.12 -61.58
C GLU A 79 49.33 37.54 -62.94
N VAL A 80 50.34 38.17 -63.55
CA VAL A 80 50.94 37.73 -64.82
C VAL A 80 52.16 36.89 -64.50
N ILE A 81 52.09 35.60 -64.78
CA ILE A 81 53.16 34.64 -64.50
C ILE A 81 53.83 34.26 -65.82
N GLU A 82 55.15 34.40 -65.89
CA GLU A 82 55.94 33.91 -67.02
C GLU A 82 56.19 32.41 -66.82
N VAL A 83 55.51 31.58 -67.63
CA VAL A 83 55.56 30.12 -67.49
C VAL A 83 56.75 29.54 -68.25
N SER A 84 57.08 30.15 -69.40
CA SER A 84 58.19 29.78 -70.27
C SER A 84 58.52 30.98 -71.18
N PRO A 85 59.75 31.10 -71.72
CA PRO A 85 60.12 32.21 -72.59
C PRO A 85 59.12 32.40 -73.73
N GLY A 86 58.58 33.61 -73.88
CA GLY A 86 57.58 33.93 -74.90
C GLY A 86 56.14 33.46 -74.58
N TYR A 87 55.83 32.92 -73.40
CA TYR A 87 54.47 32.58 -72.98
C TYR A 87 54.11 33.25 -71.64
N LYS A 88 53.04 34.04 -71.63
CA LYS A 88 52.54 34.74 -70.43
C LYS A 88 51.20 34.15 -70.01
N LEU A 89 51.12 33.69 -68.76
CA LEU A 89 49.88 33.22 -68.16
C LEU A 89 49.25 34.34 -67.34
N VAL A 90 48.00 34.66 -67.64
CA VAL A 90 47.19 35.56 -66.84
C VAL A 90 46.11 34.74 -66.15
N ARG A 91 46.12 34.74 -64.82
CA ARG A 91 45.17 33.99 -64.00
C ARG A 91 44.26 34.93 -63.23
N ASN A 92 42.97 34.87 -63.51
CA ASN A 92 41.90 35.49 -62.73
C ASN A 92 41.08 34.39 -62.02
N ARG A 93 40.24 34.78 -61.04
CA ARG A 93 39.41 33.83 -60.28
C ARG A 93 38.48 32.97 -61.15
N GLU A 94 38.14 33.46 -62.34
CA GLU A 94 37.14 32.85 -63.22
C GLU A 94 37.73 32.35 -64.56
N GLN A 95 38.95 32.77 -64.90
CA GLN A 95 39.56 32.43 -66.19
C GLN A 95 41.08 32.32 -66.08
N ILE A 96 41.63 31.35 -66.81
CA ILE A 96 43.06 31.18 -67.04
C ILE A 96 43.27 31.38 -68.54
N SER A 97 44.10 32.34 -68.93
CA SER A 97 44.47 32.54 -70.34
C SER A 97 45.99 32.52 -70.48
N VAL A 98 46.48 31.80 -71.48
CA VAL A 98 47.90 31.77 -71.86
C VAL A 98 48.01 32.55 -73.16
N THR A 99 48.79 33.63 -73.17
CA THR A 99 49.08 34.42 -74.35
C THR A 99 50.51 34.19 -74.82
N LEU A 100 50.67 34.08 -76.14
CA LEU A 100 51.98 34.05 -76.79
C LEU A 100 52.53 35.47 -76.88
N GLY A 101 53.77 35.69 -76.45
CA GLY A 101 54.44 36.97 -76.54
C GLY A 101 54.78 37.34 -77.99
N ASP A 102 54.60 38.62 -78.34
CA ASP A 102 54.88 39.19 -79.68
C ASP A 102 56.35 39.04 -80.13
N GLU A 103 57.24 38.72 -79.18
CA GLU A 103 58.64 38.36 -79.37
C GLU A 103 58.78 37.20 -80.38
N MET A 104 57.85 36.24 -80.36
CA MET A 104 57.86 35.03 -81.19
C MET A 104 57.50 35.32 -82.66
N PHE A 105 56.84 36.45 -82.92
CA PHE A 105 56.50 36.93 -84.27
C PHE A 105 57.50 37.96 -84.80
N SER A 106 58.38 38.46 -83.94
CA SER A 106 59.42 39.42 -84.29
C SER A 106 60.60 38.72 -84.97
N ARG A 107 60.43 38.33 -86.23
CA ARG A 107 61.54 37.84 -87.06
C ARG A 107 62.51 38.99 -87.36
N LYS A 108 63.42 39.26 -86.42
CA LYS A 108 64.63 40.05 -86.65
C LYS A 108 65.48 39.23 -87.63
N LYS A 109 65.48 39.60 -88.91
CA LYS A 109 66.35 38.98 -89.92
C LYS A 109 67.80 39.32 -89.56
N HIS A 110 68.43 38.51 -88.71
CA HIS A 110 69.88 38.53 -88.53
C HIS A 110 70.47 37.87 -89.78
N LEU A 111 70.88 38.69 -90.72
CA LEU A 111 71.62 38.28 -91.90
C LEU A 111 73.08 38.15 -91.45
N GLU A 112 73.39 37.07 -90.76
CA GLU A 112 74.76 36.72 -90.37
C GLU A 112 75.22 35.59 -91.28
N SER A 113 75.59 35.98 -92.49
CA SER A 113 76.41 35.16 -93.37
C SER A 113 77.86 35.37 -92.93
N GLY A 114 78.41 34.40 -92.21
CA GLY A 114 79.75 34.54 -91.63
C GLY A 114 80.39 33.20 -91.29
N ILE A 115 81.36 32.82 -92.14
CA ILE A 115 82.46 31.88 -91.88
C ILE A 115 82.15 30.40 -92.21
N LEU A 116 82.11 30.07 -93.50
CA LEU A 116 82.50 28.75 -93.99
C LEU A 116 84.00 28.73 -94.21
N SER A 117 84.73 28.10 -93.29
CA SER A 117 86.14 27.77 -93.48
C SER A 117 86.28 26.68 -94.55
N LYS A 118 87.28 26.85 -95.41
CA LYS A 118 87.48 26.15 -96.68
C LYS A 118 87.96 24.71 -96.47
N VAL A 119 87.03 23.79 -96.21
CA VAL A 119 87.19 22.36 -96.48
C VAL A 119 86.41 22.07 -97.76
N LYS A 120 87.03 21.45 -98.77
CA LYS A 120 86.33 20.95 -99.96
C LYS A 120 85.49 19.74 -99.55
N ILE A 121 84.41 19.98 -98.83
CA ILE A 121 83.42 18.97 -98.50
C ILE A 121 82.66 18.70 -99.80
N SER A 122 82.61 17.44 -100.23
CA SER A 122 81.86 17.11 -101.42
C SER A 122 80.36 17.29 -101.12
N ARG A 123 79.57 17.67 -102.12
CA ARG A 123 78.10 17.76 -101.97
C ARG A 123 77.50 16.46 -101.42
N SER A 124 78.15 15.32 -101.67
CA SER A 124 77.75 14.01 -101.17
C SER A 124 77.90 13.90 -99.65
N ASP A 125 79.03 14.35 -99.09
CA ASP A 125 79.30 14.22 -97.65
C ASP A 125 78.31 15.04 -96.81
N ILE A 126 77.91 16.22 -97.30
CA ILE A 126 76.89 17.07 -96.66
C ILE A 126 75.51 16.39 -96.69
N ILE A 127 75.17 15.73 -97.81
CA ILE A 127 73.89 15.02 -97.93
C ILE A 127 73.88 13.82 -96.97
N SER A 128 74.96 13.04 -96.91
CA SER A 128 75.06 11.89 -96.00
C SER A 128 75.00 12.29 -94.52
N ASP A 129 75.67 13.37 -94.11
CA ASP A 129 75.57 13.91 -92.74
C ASP A 129 74.13 14.37 -92.40
N LEU A 130 73.42 15.01 -93.33
CA LEU A 130 72.01 15.38 -93.13
C LEU A 130 71.09 14.15 -93.07
N GLU A 131 71.32 13.13 -93.88
CA GLU A 131 70.59 11.86 -93.82
C GLU A 131 70.82 11.12 -92.51
N GLU A 132 72.06 11.14 -91.99
CA GLU A 132 72.43 10.60 -90.68
C GLU A 132 71.75 11.38 -89.55
N GLN A 133 71.83 12.72 -89.55
CA GLN A 133 71.13 13.56 -88.57
C GLN A 133 69.62 13.36 -88.59
N ILE A 134 69.01 13.24 -89.77
CA ILE A 134 67.59 12.91 -89.90
C ILE A 134 67.32 11.53 -89.28
N SER A 135 68.19 10.55 -89.51
CA SER A 135 68.05 9.19 -88.96
C SER A 135 68.18 9.17 -87.44
N GLU A 136 69.16 9.87 -86.88
CA GLU A 136 69.39 10.00 -85.43
C GLU A 136 68.22 10.72 -84.75
N LEU A 137 67.79 11.87 -85.28
CA LEU A 137 66.64 12.60 -84.76
C LEU A 137 65.36 11.74 -84.84
N SER A 138 65.17 10.99 -85.91
CA SER A 138 64.03 10.06 -86.03
C SER A 138 64.08 9.00 -84.93
N ALA A 139 65.25 8.39 -84.70
CA ALA A 139 65.43 7.39 -83.65
C ALA A 139 65.20 7.96 -82.24
N ILE A 140 65.65 9.18 -81.97
CA ILE A 140 65.43 9.88 -80.70
C ILE A 140 63.93 10.15 -80.48
N ILE A 141 63.22 10.64 -81.50
CA ILE A 141 61.77 10.90 -81.42
C ILE A 141 61.01 9.60 -81.16
N GLU A 142 61.35 8.51 -81.85
CA GLU A 142 60.73 7.21 -81.62
C GLU A 142 60.99 6.68 -80.21
N GLN A 143 62.22 6.84 -79.71
CA GLN A 143 62.57 6.45 -78.35
C GLN A 143 61.77 7.26 -77.32
N MET A 144 61.72 8.58 -77.47
CA MET A 144 60.95 9.46 -76.60
C MET A 144 59.46 9.11 -76.61
N ASN A 145 58.90 8.75 -77.77
CA ASN A 145 57.50 8.30 -77.87
C ASN A 145 57.26 6.99 -77.11
N ARG A 146 58.18 6.02 -77.22
CA ARG A 146 58.11 4.76 -76.45
C ARG A 146 58.19 5.01 -74.95
N ASP A 147 59.12 5.87 -74.52
CA ASP A 147 59.31 6.19 -73.10
C ASP A 147 58.10 6.94 -72.53
N HIS A 148 57.54 7.90 -73.28
CA HIS A 148 56.33 8.60 -72.88
C HIS A 148 55.14 7.65 -72.70
N GLN A 149 54.93 6.74 -73.65
CA GLN A 149 53.86 5.73 -73.55
C GLN A 149 54.08 4.79 -72.36
N SER A 150 55.32 4.37 -72.12
CA SER A 150 55.68 3.53 -70.97
C SER A 150 55.42 4.23 -69.64
N ALA A 151 55.86 5.48 -69.50
CA ALA A 151 55.63 6.30 -68.31
C ALA A 151 54.15 6.56 -68.06
N GLN A 152 53.38 6.86 -69.12
CA GLN A 152 51.94 7.04 -69.04
C GLN A 152 51.23 5.76 -68.55
N LYS A 153 51.61 4.59 -69.08
CA LYS A 153 51.06 3.30 -68.67
C LYS A 153 51.41 2.97 -67.22
N LEU A 154 52.65 3.22 -66.80
CA LEU A 154 53.08 3.02 -65.42
C LEU A 154 52.28 3.90 -64.46
N LEU A 155 52.11 5.18 -64.78
CA LEU A 155 51.34 6.11 -63.97
C LEU A 155 49.86 5.69 -63.89
N SER A 156 49.26 5.26 -65.00
CA SER A 156 47.88 4.73 -65.00
C SER A 156 47.75 3.54 -64.05
N ASN A 157 48.66 2.59 -64.13
CA ASN A 157 48.65 1.41 -63.26
C ASN A 157 48.83 1.77 -61.78
N GLU A 158 49.71 2.74 -61.46
CA GLU A 158 49.87 3.22 -60.07
C GLU A 158 48.58 3.88 -59.57
N MET A 159 47.92 4.69 -60.39
CA MET A 159 46.64 5.31 -60.02
C MET A 159 45.55 4.27 -59.78
N ASP A 160 45.47 3.24 -60.62
CA ASP A 160 44.51 2.14 -60.43
C ASP A 160 44.78 1.37 -59.13
N LEU A 161 46.04 1.09 -58.82
CA LEU A 161 46.44 0.44 -57.57
C LEU A 161 46.08 1.30 -56.35
N ARG A 162 46.35 2.61 -56.39
CA ARG A 162 45.96 3.52 -55.30
C ARG A 162 44.45 3.61 -55.13
N CYS A 163 43.69 3.65 -56.22
CA CYS A 163 42.24 3.61 -56.18
C CYS A 163 41.73 2.32 -55.54
N ALA A 164 42.31 1.17 -55.88
CA ALA A 164 41.96 -0.12 -55.29
C ALA A 164 42.28 -0.19 -53.79
N ASP A 165 43.47 0.23 -53.38
CA ASP A 165 43.89 0.27 -51.97
C ASP A 165 42.99 1.18 -51.13
N MET A 166 42.72 2.40 -51.62
CA MET A 166 41.84 3.34 -50.93
C MET A 166 40.42 2.78 -50.77
N LYS A 167 39.89 2.15 -51.82
CA LYS A 167 38.57 1.52 -51.79
C LYS A 167 38.53 0.38 -50.77
N GLN A 168 39.55 -0.49 -50.76
CA GLN A 168 39.64 -1.59 -49.82
C GLN A 168 39.73 -1.11 -48.36
N LYS A 169 40.52 -0.06 -48.10
CA LYS A 169 40.64 0.55 -46.76
C LYS A 169 39.30 1.09 -46.28
N PHE A 170 38.63 1.89 -47.11
CA PHE A 170 37.31 2.42 -46.78
C PHE A 170 36.28 1.30 -46.50
N GLU A 171 36.27 0.25 -47.32
CA GLU A 171 35.38 -0.91 -47.11
C GLU A 171 35.69 -1.64 -45.79
N THR A 172 36.97 -1.76 -45.44
CA THR A 172 37.42 -2.42 -44.20
C THR A 172 37.05 -1.59 -42.98
N GLU A 173 37.41 -0.31 -42.96
CA GLU A 173 37.06 0.62 -41.88
C GLU A 173 35.55 0.73 -41.70
N SER A 174 34.78 0.79 -42.79
CA SER A 174 33.31 0.81 -42.75
C SER A 174 32.76 -0.47 -42.13
N ARG A 175 33.35 -1.63 -42.42
CA ARG A 175 32.92 -2.92 -41.84
C ARG A 175 33.24 -2.97 -40.35
N GLU A 176 34.45 -2.61 -39.96
CA GLU A 176 34.90 -2.59 -38.56
C GLU A 176 34.06 -1.62 -37.71
N LEU A 177 33.78 -0.44 -38.23
CA LEU A 177 32.94 0.55 -37.55
C LEU A 177 31.52 0.02 -37.34
N LYS A 178 30.92 -0.61 -38.37
CA LYS A 178 29.58 -1.22 -38.25
C LYS A 178 29.57 -2.37 -37.25
N GLN A 179 30.62 -3.19 -37.23
CA GLN A 179 30.75 -4.29 -36.29
C GLN A 179 30.87 -3.78 -34.85
N THR A 180 31.78 -2.82 -34.61
CA THR A 180 31.97 -2.21 -33.29
C THR A 180 30.67 -1.59 -32.78
N HIS A 181 29.94 -0.87 -33.64
CA HIS A 181 28.65 -0.29 -33.28
C HIS A 181 27.61 -1.37 -32.93
N LYS A 182 27.56 -2.47 -33.68
CA LYS A 182 26.69 -3.60 -33.37
C LYS A 182 27.02 -4.22 -32.01
N GLU A 183 28.30 -4.45 -31.71
CA GLU A 183 28.76 -5.01 -30.43
C GLU A 183 28.44 -4.07 -29.26
N GLN A 184 28.60 -2.75 -29.44
CA GLN A 184 28.24 -1.76 -28.43
C GLN A 184 26.73 -1.75 -28.15
N LEU A 185 25.90 -1.82 -29.19
CA LEU A 185 24.45 -1.91 -29.04
C LEU A 185 24.04 -3.19 -28.31
N GLU A 186 24.63 -4.33 -28.67
CA GLU A 186 24.35 -5.61 -28.01
C GLU A 186 24.77 -5.59 -26.54
N LYS A 187 25.95 -5.04 -26.23
CA LYS A 187 26.41 -4.88 -24.85
C LYS A 187 25.47 -3.97 -24.05
N LEU A 188 25.04 -2.86 -24.64
CA LEU A 188 24.10 -1.93 -24.00
C LEU A 188 22.75 -2.60 -23.76
N GLU A 189 22.20 -3.29 -24.76
CA GLU A 189 20.94 -4.02 -24.65
C GLU A 189 21.01 -5.09 -23.55
N ASN A 190 22.11 -5.84 -23.47
CA ASN A 190 22.32 -6.84 -22.44
C ASN A 190 22.40 -6.22 -21.04
N SER A 191 23.10 -5.09 -20.89
CA SER A 191 23.19 -4.37 -19.61
C SER A 191 21.83 -3.85 -19.13
N TYR A 192 20.99 -3.35 -20.04
CA TYR A 192 19.62 -2.95 -19.72
C TYR A 192 18.75 -4.15 -19.36
N LYS A 193 18.87 -5.26 -20.09
CA LYS A 193 18.13 -6.50 -19.78
C LYS A 193 18.49 -7.03 -18.39
N GLU A 194 19.77 -7.02 -18.02
CA GLU A 194 20.22 -7.43 -16.70
C GLU A 194 19.72 -6.51 -15.60
N THR A 195 19.89 -5.19 -15.77
CA THR A 195 19.39 -4.19 -14.82
C THR A 195 17.88 -4.32 -14.62
N LEU A 196 17.12 -4.49 -15.71
CA LEU A 196 15.68 -4.68 -15.65
C LEU A 196 15.28 -5.97 -14.92
N LYS A 197 16.04 -7.06 -15.08
CA LYS A 197 15.79 -8.31 -14.33
C LYS A 197 16.02 -8.12 -12.84
N VAL A 198 17.10 -7.44 -12.46
CA VAL A 198 17.43 -7.12 -11.06
C VAL A 198 16.34 -6.23 -10.46
N GLU A 199 15.94 -5.17 -11.16
CA GLU A 199 14.90 -4.27 -10.67
C GLU A 199 13.54 -4.96 -10.53
N LYS A 200 13.16 -5.82 -11.47
CA LYS A 200 11.95 -6.65 -11.37
C LYS A 200 11.99 -7.58 -10.16
N ALA A 201 13.13 -8.22 -9.90
CA ALA A 201 13.30 -9.09 -8.74
C ALA A 201 13.19 -8.29 -7.43
N ALA A 202 13.85 -7.14 -7.33
CA ALA A 202 13.78 -6.27 -6.16
C ALA A 202 12.36 -5.73 -5.92
N ALA A 203 11.64 -5.35 -6.99
CA ALA A 203 10.25 -4.93 -6.88
C ALA A 203 9.33 -6.06 -6.41
N GLN A 204 9.55 -7.28 -6.90
CA GLN A 204 8.77 -8.46 -6.47
C GLN A 204 9.05 -8.80 -5.00
N GLU A 205 10.30 -8.78 -4.57
CA GLU A 205 10.68 -9.01 -3.17
C GLU A 205 10.00 -8.00 -2.23
N LYS A 206 9.98 -6.72 -2.62
CA LYS A 206 9.29 -5.68 -1.86
C LYS A 206 7.78 -5.91 -1.78
N LEU A 207 7.15 -6.38 -2.87
CA LEU A 207 5.74 -6.74 -2.85
C LEU A 207 5.47 -7.91 -1.89
N ASP A 208 6.33 -8.92 -1.88
CA ASP A 208 6.20 -10.07 -0.98
C ASP A 208 6.40 -9.67 0.49
N GLU A 209 7.34 -8.77 0.78
CA GLU A 209 7.54 -8.18 2.11
C GLU A 209 6.30 -7.42 2.59
N MET A 210 5.79 -6.49 1.78
CA MET A 210 4.55 -5.76 2.07
C MET A 210 3.36 -6.72 2.27
N GLY A 211 3.31 -7.82 1.52
CA GLY A 211 2.31 -8.88 1.70
C GLY A 211 2.39 -9.56 3.07
N LYS A 212 3.61 -9.82 3.57
CA LYS A 212 3.84 -10.37 4.91
C LYS A 212 3.45 -9.37 5.99
N GLU A 213 3.84 -8.11 5.86
CA GLU A 213 3.46 -7.04 6.81
C GLU A 213 1.94 -6.85 6.89
N TYR A 214 1.27 -6.82 5.73
CA TYR A 214 -0.18 -6.74 5.67
C TYR A 214 -0.83 -7.94 6.39
N LYS A 215 -0.35 -9.17 6.15
CA LYS A 215 -0.86 -10.37 6.82
C LYS A 215 -0.62 -10.31 8.32
N TYR A 216 0.54 -9.84 8.75
CA TYR A 216 0.86 -9.65 10.17
C TYR A 216 -0.10 -8.66 10.82
N LEU A 217 -0.30 -7.48 10.22
CA LEU A 217 -1.21 -6.46 10.74
C LEU A 217 -2.66 -6.95 10.78
N LYS A 218 -3.10 -7.66 9.75
CA LYS A 218 -4.42 -8.29 9.71
C LYS A 218 -4.61 -9.29 10.85
N ASN A 219 -3.60 -10.12 11.13
CA ASN A 219 -3.64 -11.06 12.25
C ASN A 219 -3.66 -10.33 13.60
N MET A 220 -2.86 -9.27 13.75
CA MET A 220 -2.87 -8.45 14.97
C MET A 220 -4.24 -7.82 15.22
N PHE A 221 -4.90 -7.36 14.16
CA PHE A 221 -6.26 -6.82 14.25
C PHE A 221 -7.27 -7.88 14.70
N HIS A 222 -7.20 -9.10 14.15
CA HIS A 222 -8.04 -10.20 14.61
C HIS A 222 -7.81 -10.56 16.07
N MET A 223 -6.54 -10.63 16.53
CA MET A 223 -6.26 -10.86 17.96
C MET A 223 -6.83 -9.76 18.85
N TYR A 224 -6.79 -8.49 18.41
CA TYR A 224 -7.42 -7.40 19.13
C TYR A 224 -8.94 -7.52 19.18
N GLN A 225 -9.57 -7.89 18.05
CA GLN A 225 -11.00 -8.15 18.01
C GLN A 225 -11.39 -9.27 18.98
N ASP A 226 -10.69 -10.40 18.93
CA ASP A 226 -10.92 -11.55 19.81
C ASP A 226 -10.75 -11.15 21.28
N SER A 227 -9.70 -10.38 21.61
CA SER A 227 -9.48 -9.86 22.96
C SER A 227 -10.63 -8.97 23.46
N ILE A 228 -11.25 -8.15 22.59
CA ILE A 228 -12.43 -7.38 22.97
C ILE A 228 -13.62 -8.30 23.23
N TYR A 229 -13.84 -9.29 22.37
CA TYR A 229 -14.93 -10.24 22.55
C TYR A 229 -14.80 -11.00 23.87
N ASP A 230 -13.61 -11.49 24.19
CA ASP A 230 -13.32 -12.18 25.45
C ASP A 230 -13.53 -11.26 26.66
N GLU A 231 -13.07 -10.00 26.61
CA GLU A 231 -13.28 -9.04 27.71
C GLU A 231 -14.77 -8.76 27.95
N MET A 232 -15.56 -8.67 26.88
CA MET A 232 -17.00 -8.47 26.95
C MET A 232 -17.72 -9.69 27.53
N GLU A 233 -17.34 -10.90 27.10
CA GLU A 233 -17.90 -12.15 27.63
C GLU A 233 -17.55 -12.33 29.12
N ASP A 234 -16.33 -11.99 29.53
CA ASP A 234 -15.90 -12.01 30.93
C ASP A 234 -16.70 -11.03 31.80
N LYS A 235 -16.91 -9.80 31.31
CA LYS A 235 -17.74 -8.80 32.00
C LYS A 235 -19.18 -9.27 32.14
N TRP A 236 -19.74 -9.84 31.07
CA TRP A 236 -21.09 -10.39 31.09
C TRP A 236 -21.22 -11.54 32.09
N SER A 237 -20.26 -12.48 32.07
CA SER A 237 -20.21 -13.62 32.98
C SER A 237 -20.09 -13.17 34.45
N ARG A 238 -19.23 -12.20 34.75
CA ARG A 238 -19.12 -11.61 36.09
C ARG A 238 -20.43 -10.98 36.55
N ARG A 239 -21.05 -10.15 35.70
CA ARG A 239 -22.32 -9.48 36.01
C ARG A 239 -23.43 -10.49 36.29
N LYS A 240 -23.49 -11.57 35.50
CA LYS A 240 -24.46 -12.65 35.68
C LYS A 240 -24.26 -13.37 37.01
N ALA A 241 -23.02 -13.69 37.37
CA ALA A 241 -22.70 -14.33 38.65
C ALA A 241 -23.00 -13.44 39.86
N GLU A 242 -22.73 -12.13 39.75
CA GLU A 242 -23.11 -11.13 40.76
C GLU A 242 -24.63 -11.12 40.98
N TRP A 243 -25.41 -11.06 39.90
CA TRP A 243 -26.88 -11.10 39.99
C TRP A 243 -27.40 -12.38 40.63
N GLU A 244 -26.86 -13.54 40.27
CA GLU A 244 -27.27 -14.82 40.88
C GLU A 244 -26.96 -14.86 42.38
N LYS A 245 -25.80 -14.33 42.78
CA LYS A 245 -25.43 -14.21 44.19
C LYS A 245 -26.37 -13.27 44.94
N ASP A 246 -26.64 -12.08 44.40
CA ASP A 246 -27.52 -11.10 45.02
C ASP A 246 -28.96 -11.63 45.14
N GLU A 247 -29.46 -12.30 44.11
CA GLU A 247 -30.78 -12.93 44.13
C GLU A 247 -30.87 -14.03 45.20
N LYS A 248 -29.82 -14.86 45.33
CA LYS A 248 -29.72 -15.86 46.40
C LYS A 248 -29.68 -15.22 47.78
N MET A 249 -28.87 -14.17 47.96
CA MET A 249 -28.78 -13.43 49.23
C MET A 249 -30.12 -12.81 49.63
N GLU A 250 -30.85 -12.22 48.69
CA GLU A 250 -32.16 -11.62 49.01
C GLU A 250 -33.21 -12.71 49.34
N ARG A 251 -33.20 -13.84 48.64
CA ARG A 251 -34.02 -15.01 49.02
C ARG A 251 -33.70 -15.50 50.43
N GLU A 252 -32.42 -15.66 50.77
CA GLU A 252 -31.98 -16.09 52.11
C GLU A 252 -32.39 -15.07 53.18
N LYS A 253 -32.28 -13.78 52.91
CA LYS A 253 -32.70 -12.71 53.81
C LYS A 253 -34.20 -12.74 54.08
N ILE A 254 -35.03 -12.91 53.04
CA ILE A 254 -36.49 -13.04 53.21
C ILE A 254 -36.82 -14.30 54.04
N LEU A 255 -36.20 -15.44 53.75
CA LEU A 255 -36.38 -16.67 54.50
C LEU A 255 -35.98 -16.51 55.97
N LEU A 256 -34.86 -15.85 56.24
CA LEU A 256 -34.39 -15.58 57.59
C LEU A 256 -35.36 -14.66 58.35
N GLN A 257 -35.88 -13.62 57.70
CA GLN A 257 -36.90 -12.75 58.28
C GLN A 257 -38.19 -13.52 58.61
N GLN A 258 -38.65 -14.39 57.71
CA GLN A 258 -39.83 -15.23 57.94
C GLN A 258 -39.60 -16.20 59.11
N LYS A 259 -38.44 -16.87 59.13
CA LYS A 259 -38.03 -17.75 60.24
C LYS A 259 -38.05 -17.00 61.57
N HIS A 260 -37.42 -15.84 61.65
CA HIS A 260 -37.37 -15.04 62.88
C HIS A 260 -38.77 -14.62 63.36
N ARG A 261 -39.66 -14.23 62.44
CA ARG A 261 -41.07 -13.91 62.76
C ARG A 261 -41.81 -15.10 63.35
N ILE A 262 -41.64 -16.29 62.79
CA ILE A 262 -42.29 -17.52 63.28
C ILE A 262 -41.73 -17.91 64.64
N THR A 263 -40.40 -17.92 64.80
CA THR A 263 -39.74 -18.22 66.08
C THR A 263 -40.21 -17.29 67.19
N LYS A 264 -40.24 -15.97 66.93
CA LYS A 264 -40.72 -14.99 67.93
C LYS A 264 -42.19 -15.19 68.31
N LYS A 265 -43.06 -15.54 67.35
CA LYS A 265 -44.46 -15.87 67.65
C LYS A 265 -44.57 -17.11 68.52
N PHE A 266 -43.82 -18.16 68.19
CA PHE A 266 -43.79 -19.39 68.96
C PHE A 266 -43.28 -19.18 70.40
N GLU A 267 -42.22 -18.39 70.58
CA GLU A 267 -41.70 -18.05 71.91
C GLU A 267 -42.74 -17.30 72.76
N LEU A 268 -43.41 -16.29 72.17
CA LEU A 268 -44.47 -15.55 72.87
C LEU A 268 -45.67 -16.43 73.23
N GLU A 269 -46.10 -17.31 72.32
CA GLU A 269 -47.19 -18.26 72.58
C GLU A 269 -46.80 -19.28 73.66
N SER A 270 -45.57 -19.77 73.63
CA SER A 270 -45.04 -20.67 74.66
C SER A 270 -44.95 -20.00 76.04
N GLU A 271 -44.59 -18.72 76.09
CA GLU A 271 -44.49 -17.97 77.35
C GLU A 271 -45.87 -17.58 77.90
N GLU A 272 -46.82 -17.23 77.01
CA GLU A 272 -48.24 -17.07 77.34
C GLU A 272 -48.83 -18.36 77.92
N GLU A 273 -48.58 -19.50 77.28
CA GLU A 273 -49.11 -20.79 77.74
C GLU A 273 -48.49 -21.20 79.08
N LYS A 274 -47.18 -20.96 79.26
CA LYS A 274 -46.52 -21.14 80.55
C LYS A 274 -47.12 -20.24 81.64
N ARG A 275 -47.48 -18.99 81.30
CA ARG A 275 -48.13 -18.07 82.24
C ARG A 275 -49.52 -18.56 82.63
N LYS A 276 -50.36 -18.94 81.67
CA LYS A 276 -51.70 -19.54 81.93
C LYS A 276 -51.60 -20.80 82.77
N MET A 277 -50.64 -21.67 82.49
CA MET A 277 -50.37 -22.86 83.29
C MET A 277 -49.96 -22.49 84.73
N ASN A 278 -49.13 -21.46 84.90
CA ASN A 278 -48.72 -21.02 86.24
C ASN A 278 -49.87 -20.33 87.00
N GLU A 279 -50.68 -19.51 86.33
CA GLU A 279 -51.88 -18.89 86.90
C GLU A 279 -52.90 -19.95 87.33
N SER A 280 -53.20 -20.91 86.46
CA SER A 280 -54.08 -22.03 86.79
C SER A 280 -53.52 -22.88 87.94
N PHE A 281 -52.21 -23.15 87.95
CA PHE A 281 -51.54 -23.81 89.07
C PHE A 281 -51.70 -23.01 90.38
N SER A 282 -51.51 -21.69 90.35
CA SER A 282 -51.71 -20.80 91.51
C SER A 282 -53.16 -20.83 92.00
N THR A 283 -54.14 -20.73 91.09
CA THR A 283 -55.56 -20.81 91.44
C THR A 283 -55.93 -22.14 92.07
N VAL A 284 -55.42 -23.26 91.54
CA VAL A 284 -55.65 -24.59 92.13
C VAL A 284 -55.01 -24.69 93.52
N MET A 285 -53.81 -24.15 93.71
CA MET A 285 -53.12 -24.09 95.01
C MET A 285 -53.87 -23.24 96.05
N GLU A 286 -54.37 -22.07 95.65
CA GLU A 286 -55.17 -21.19 96.50
C GLU A 286 -56.49 -21.85 96.89
N ASN A 287 -57.18 -22.49 95.93
CA ASN A 287 -58.39 -23.27 96.19
C ASN A 287 -58.11 -24.41 97.16
N PHE A 288 -57.04 -25.18 96.95
CA PHE A 288 -56.62 -26.25 97.85
C PHE A 288 -56.31 -25.73 99.26
N THR A 289 -55.65 -24.57 99.37
CA THR A 289 -55.35 -23.93 100.66
C THR A 289 -56.64 -23.52 101.37
N ARG A 290 -57.58 -22.92 100.63
CA ARG A 290 -58.89 -22.55 101.16
C ARG A 290 -59.70 -23.75 101.60
N GLU A 291 -59.75 -24.81 100.80
CA GLU A 291 -60.43 -26.07 101.14
C GLU A 291 -59.81 -26.70 102.41
N LYS A 292 -58.48 -26.67 102.53
CA LYS A 292 -57.78 -27.13 103.73
C LYS A 292 -58.12 -26.29 104.96
N GLU A 293 -58.12 -24.96 104.85
CA GLU A 293 -58.48 -24.04 105.94
C GLU A 293 -59.95 -24.22 106.36
N GLU A 294 -60.84 -24.38 105.39
CA GLU A 294 -62.26 -24.68 105.60
C GLU A 294 -62.43 -26.02 106.35
N LEU A 295 -61.72 -27.06 105.92
CA LEU A 295 -61.74 -28.37 106.57
C LEU A 295 -61.21 -28.29 108.02
N ILE A 296 -60.18 -27.47 108.27
CA ILE A 296 -59.66 -27.22 109.63
C ILE A 296 -60.70 -26.46 110.47
N ARG A 297 -61.36 -25.45 109.90
CA ARG A 297 -62.43 -24.71 110.59
C ARG A 297 -63.57 -25.64 110.97
N GLN A 298 -64.05 -26.45 110.03
CA GLN A 298 -65.07 -27.45 110.28
C GLN A 298 -64.64 -28.43 111.39
N HIS A 299 -63.40 -28.93 111.33
CA HIS A 299 -62.85 -29.79 112.38
C HIS A 299 -62.85 -29.14 113.77
N ASN A 300 -62.48 -27.85 113.86
CA ASN A 300 -62.49 -27.11 115.12
C ASN A 300 -63.91 -26.87 115.65
N GLU A 301 -64.87 -26.55 114.76
CA GLU A 301 -66.29 -26.43 115.09
C GLU A 301 -66.85 -27.76 115.59
N ASP A 302 -66.53 -28.86 114.92
CA ASP A 302 -66.92 -30.21 115.35
C ASP A 302 -66.32 -30.55 116.72
N ILE A 303 -65.07 -30.16 117.02
CA ILE A 303 -64.45 -30.31 118.35
C ILE A 303 -65.23 -29.51 119.41
N LEU A 304 -65.60 -28.27 119.11
CA LEU A 304 -66.38 -27.41 120.02
C LEU A 304 -67.76 -28.02 120.28
N GLN A 305 -68.48 -28.43 119.24
CA GLN A 305 -69.75 -29.13 119.36
C GLN A 305 -69.61 -30.42 120.19
N MET A 306 -68.55 -31.19 119.97
CA MET A 306 -68.25 -32.39 120.76
C MET A 306 -67.99 -32.07 122.24
N GLN A 307 -67.34 -30.94 122.54
CA GLN A 307 -67.16 -30.47 123.92
C GLN A 307 -68.46 -29.97 124.55
N GLU A 308 -69.29 -29.25 123.81
CA GLU A 308 -70.62 -28.82 124.27
C GLU A 308 -71.53 -30.01 124.55
N LEU A 309 -71.59 -30.99 123.65
CA LEU A 309 -72.30 -32.25 123.90
C LEU A 309 -71.75 -32.99 125.12
N ARG A 310 -70.43 -32.94 125.37
CA ARG A 310 -69.82 -33.48 126.58
C ARG A 310 -70.26 -32.73 127.84
N LYS A 311 -70.28 -31.39 127.81
CA LYS A 311 -70.78 -30.55 128.92
C LYS A 311 -72.29 -30.71 129.15
N ALA A 312 -73.09 -30.79 128.09
CA ALA A 312 -74.52 -31.08 128.17
C ALA A 312 -74.77 -32.48 128.76
N LYS A 313 -73.93 -33.45 128.41
CA LYS A 313 -73.92 -34.76 129.08
C LYS A 313 -73.58 -34.61 130.57
N GLU A 314 -72.61 -33.78 130.93
CA GLU A 314 -72.25 -33.46 132.33
C GLU A 314 -73.34 -32.72 133.12
N VAL A 315 -74.12 -31.82 132.50
CA VAL A 315 -75.29 -31.14 133.10
C VAL A 315 -76.53 -32.05 133.15
N SER A 316 -76.63 -33.02 132.22
CA SER A 316 -77.68 -34.06 132.28
C SER A 316 -77.47 -35.06 133.42
N ILE A 317 -76.25 -35.19 133.96
CA ILE A 317 -75.95 -36.12 135.06
C ILE A 317 -76.62 -35.65 136.38
N PRO A 318 -76.58 -34.36 136.77
CA PRO A 318 -77.38 -33.85 137.90
C PRO A 318 -78.90 -33.88 137.66
N ILE A 319 -79.38 -33.62 136.43
CA ILE A 319 -80.82 -33.60 136.13
C ILE A 319 -81.40 -35.02 136.19
N ARG A 320 -80.70 -36.03 135.68
CA ARG A 320 -81.12 -37.44 135.83
C ARG A 320 -81.03 -37.95 137.28
N LEU A 321 -80.19 -37.35 138.12
CA LEU A 321 -80.17 -37.64 139.57
C LEU A 321 -81.31 -36.93 140.33
N CYS A 322 -81.77 -35.77 139.86
CA CYS A 322 -82.95 -35.07 140.38
C CYS A 322 -84.27 -35.75 139.96
N GLU A 323 -84.38 -36.19 138.70
CA GLU A 323 -85.54 -36.96 138.20
C GLU A 323 -85.61 -38.37 138.82
N SER A 324 -84.47 -38.98 139.19
CA SER A 324 -84.44 -40.27 139.90
C SER A 324 -84.86 -40.16 141.39
N SER A 325 -84.90 -38.97 141.98
CA SER A 325 -85.22 -38.79 143.41
C SER A 325 -86.69 -38.43 143.66
N ILE A 326 -87.40 -37.90 142.64
CA ILE A 326 -88.84 -37.60 142.72
C ILE A 326 -89.70 -38.77 142.22
N PHE A 327 -89.19 -39.64 141.35
CA PHE A 327 -89.96 -40.76 140.78
C PHE A 327 -90.04 -42.04 141.67
N LYS A 328 -89.61 -41.99 142.94
CA LYS A 328 -89.64 -43.15 143.87
C LYS A 328 -90.63 -43.04 145.03
N ALA A 329 -91.44 -41.99 145.11
CA ALA A 329 -92.52 -41.89 146.10
C ALA A 329 -93.90 -41.94 145.41
N ILE A 330 -94.42 -43.17 145.30
CA ILE A 330 -95.85 -43.50 145.36
C ILE A 330 -96.63 -43.40 144.02
N HIS A 331 -96.52 -44.50 143.26
CA HIS A 331 -97.55 -45.10 142.40
C HIS A 331 -98.86 -45.37 143.19
N PRO A 332 -100.04 -45.46 142.52
CA PRO A 332 -100.48 -46.77 142.03
C PRO A 332 -101.21 -46.77 140.66
N TRP A 333 -100.94 -47.83 139.88
CA TRP A 333 -101.82 -48.55 138.93
C TRP A 333 -102.51 -47.73 137.81
N GLY A 334 -102.44 -48.03 136.51
CA GLY A 334 -102.00 -49.18 135.74
C GLY A 334 -102.84 -49.22 134.44
N ASN A 335 -102.18 -49.35 133.28
CA ASN A 335 -102.67 -49.77 131.95
C ASN A 335 -103.77 -48.90 131.28
N GLU A 336 -103.88 -48.69 129.97
CA GLU A 336 -103.29 -49.26 128.75
C GLU A 336 -103.73 -48.30 127.60
N MET A 337 -102.84 -47.88 126.69
CA MET A 337 -103.18 -47.60 125.28
C MET A 337 -101.88 -47.30 124.51
N ASN A 338 -101.45 -48.27 123.71
CA ASN A 338 -100.29 -48.17 122.83
C ASN A 338 -100.72 -47.68 121.45
N PHE A 339 -100.06 -46.64 120.96
CA PHE A 339 -100.02 -46.25 119.55
C PHE A 339 -98.53 -46.15 119.18
N THR A 340 -98.04 -47.06 118.36
CA THR A 340 -96.69 -46.98 117.77
C THR A 340 -96.81 -47.00 116.27
N GLN A 341 -96.45 -45.89 115.64
CA GLN A 341 -96.17 -45.81 114.22
C GLN A 341 -94.65 -45.94 114.04
N THR A 342 -94.26 -46.93 113.25
CA THR A 342 -92.89 -47.36 113.00
C THR A 342 -92.39 -46.92 111.63
N SER A 343 -91.07 -46.66 111.60
CA SER A 343 -90.08 -47.07 110.59
C SER A 343 -89.89 -46.31 109.27
N LYS A 344 -88.60 -45.93 109.09
CA LYS A 344 -87.71 -46.08 107.91
C LYS A 344 -88.09 -45.29 106.65
N ILE A 345 -87.16 -44.64 105.94
CA ILE A 345 -85.85 -45.08 105.41
C ILE A 345 -84.80 -43.98 105.57
#